data_AF-A0A822D8D2-F1
#
_entry.id   AF-A0A822D8D2-F1
#
_cell.length_a   1.000
_cell.length_b   1.000
_cell.length_c   1.000
_cell.angle_alpha   90.00
_cell.angle_beta   90.00
_cell.angle_gamma   90.00
#
_symmetry.space_group_name_H-M   'P 1'
#
loop_
_entity.id
_entity.type
_entity.pdbx_description
1 polymer ?
#
loop_
_entity_poly.entity_id
_entity_poly.type
_entity_poly.pdbx_seq_one_letter_code
_entity_poly.pdbx_strand_id
1 'polypeptide(L)'
;VSTSTFPAEYFDRKIIYYKNYDKFNHPILHFVVRNLRKGHEDNEAIKRFITYNFETYIRENPGKHIVVLFDMSEAGIGNLVS
;
A
#
# COMPACT_ATOMS: atom_id res chain seq x y z
N VAL A 1 -6.37 -12.55 -4.83
CA VAL A 1 -6.95 -11.47 -5.68
C VAL A 1 -6.04 -11.22 -6.88
N SER A 2 -6.55 -10.89 -8.08
CA SER A 2 -5.70 -10.60 -9.27
C SER A 2 -5.52 -9.10 -9.50
N THR A 3 -4.48 -8.68 -10.24
CA THR A 3 -4.22 -7.27 -10.58
C THR A 3 -5.41 -6.59 -11.27
N SER A 4 -6.15 -7.32 -12.10
CA SER A 4 -7.33 -6.86 -12.82
C SER A 4 -8.52 -6.47 -11.93
N THR A 5 -8.47 -6.79 -10.64
CA THR A 5 -9.53 -6.45 -9.66
C THR A 5 -9.40 -5.02 -9.15
N PHE A 6 -8.26 -4.35 -9.32
CA PHE A 6 -8.02 -3.00 -8.80
C PHE A 6 -7.93 -1.97 -9.93
N PRO A 7 -8.37 -0.72 -9.69
CA PRO A 7 -8.17 0.37 -10.65
C PRO A 7 -6.69 0.54 -11.00
N ALA A 8 -6.36 0.69 -12.28
CA ALA A 8 -4.99 0.96 -12.75
C ALA A 8 -4.36 2.15 -12.02
N GLU A 9 -5.19 3.16 -11.73
CA GLU A 9 -4.83 4.36 -10.99
C GLU A 9 -4.17 4.06 -9.61
N TYR A 10 -4.51 2.96 -8.94
CA TYR A 10 -3.90 2.62 -7.65
C TYR A 10 -2.41 2.29 -7.78
N PHE A 11 -2.05 1.66 -8.90
CA PHE A 11 -0.67 1.34 -9.25
C PHE A 11 0.06 2.58 -9.78
N ASP A 12 -0.57 3.32 -10.70
CA ASP A 12 0.03 4.50 -11.35
C ASP A 12 0.36 5.60 -10.34
N ARG A 13 -0.55 5.87 -9.40
CA ARG A 13 -0.35 6.84 -8.32
C ARG A 13 0.59 6.36 -7.23
N LYS A 14 1.04 5.10 -7.27
CA LYS A 14 1.91 4.52 -6.25
C LYS A 14 1.33 4.72 -4.84
N ILE A 15 0.06 4.40 -4.67
CA ILE A 15 -0.63 4.51 -3.37
C ILE A 15 -0.02 3.53 -2.38
N ILE A 16 0.21 2.30 -2.83
CA ILE A 16 0.91 1.23 -2.10
C ILE A 16 1.84 0.52 -3.08
N TYR A 17 3.12 0.42 -2.75
CA TYR A 17 4.12 -0.22 -3.61
C TYR A 17 5.38 -0.60 -2.83
N TYR A 18 6.09 -1.63 -3.30
CA TYR A 18 7.39 -1.98 -2.74
C TYR A 18 8.48 -1.02 -3.23
N LYS A 19 9.33 -0.55 -2.32
CA LYS A 19 10.48 0.32 -2.63
C LYS A 19 11.63 0.05 -1.68
N ASN A 20 12.81 -0.26 -2.20
CA ASN A 20 14.03 -0.49 -1.42
C ASN A 20 13.91 -1.65 -0.41
N TYR A 21 14.99 -1.82 0.35
CA TYR A 21 15.14 -2.81 1.40
C TYR A 21 15.66 -2.13 2.67
N ASP A 22 15.33 -2.69 3.83
CA ASP A 22 15.94 -2.30 5.10
C ASP A 22 17.38 -2.85 5.22
N LYS A 23 18.04 -2.53 6.34
CA LYS A 23 19.41 -3.02 6.63
C LYS A 23 19.53 -4.54 6.82
N PHE A 24 18.41 -5.25 6.93
CA PHE A 24 18.31 -6.70 7.09
C PHE A 24 17.81 -7.38 5.80
N ASN A 25 17.75 -6.63 4.69
CA ASN A 25 17.28 -7.09 3.39
C ASN A 25 15.79 -7.49 3.36
N HIS A 26 14.96 -6.88 4.20
CA HIS A 26 13.50 -6.98 4.10
C HIS A 26 12.98 -5.90 3.13
N PRO A 27 12.12 -6.26 2.16
CA PRO A 27 11.52 -5.26 1.28
C PRO A 27 10.56 -4.37 2.06
N ILE A 28 10.54 -3.09 1.68
CA ILE A 28 9.69 -2.09 2.32
C ILE A 28 8.44 -1.87 1.46
N LEU A 29 7.27 -2.19 2.01
CA LEU A 29 5.97 -1.83 1.44
C LEU A 29 5.60 -0.42 1.89
N HIS A 30 5.58 0.50 0.94
CA HIS A 30 5.39 1.92 1.18
C HIS A 30 3.93 2.33 0.92
N PHE A 31 3.31 2.93 1.93
CA PHE A 31 1.94 3.45 1.92
C PHE A 31 2.02 4.97 1.91
N VAL A 32 1.66 5.59 0.78
CA VAL A 32 1.78 7.04 0.62
C VAL A 32 0.42 7.68 0.82
N VAL A 33 0.16 8.20 2.02
CA VAL A 33 -1.19 8.63 2.43
C VAL A 33 -1.65 9.89 1.72
N ARG A 34 -0.75 10.81 1.34
CA ARG A 34 -1.10 11.95 0.47
C ARG A 34 -1.64 11.54 -0.89
N ASN A 35 -1.34 10.32 -1.34
CA ASN A 35 -1.87 9.76 -2.59
C ASN A 35 -3.21 9.06 -2.37
N LEU A 36 -3.79 9.06 -1.17
CA LEU A 36 -5.18 8.70 -0.91
C LEU A 36 -6.03 9.98 -0.89
N ARG A 37 -7.10 10.02 -1.67
CA ARG A 37 -8.04 11.15 -1.77
C ARG A 37 -9.32 10.77 -1.03
N LYS A 38 -9.59 11.46 0.09
CA LYS A 38 -10.82 11.25 0.87
C LYS A 38 -12.07 11.37 -0.02
N GLY A 39 -12.93 10.36 0.02
CA GLY A 39 -14.18 10.29 -0.76
C GLY A 39 -14.02 9.81 -2.21
N HIS A 40 -12.79 9.61 -2.69
CA HIS A 40 -12.52 9.06 -4.02
C HIS A 40 -12.28 7.55 -3.95
N GLU A 41 -11.47 7.09 -3.00
CA GLU A 41 -11.26 5.66 -2.77
C GLU A 41 -12.16 5.14 -1.66
N ASP A 42 -12.82 4.01 -1.91
CA ASP A 42 -13.52 3.25 -0.89
C ASP A 42 -12.50 2.63 0.08
N ASN A 43 -12.69 2.88 1.38
CA ASN A 43 -11.85 2.32 2.44
C ASN A 43 -11.78 0.79 2.39
N GLU A 44 -12.86 0.12 1.99
CA GLU A 44 -12.85 -1.34 1.82
C GLU A 44 -12.00 -1.75 0.62
N ALA A 45 -12.08 -1.03 -0.50
CA ALA A 45 -11.23 -1.26 -1.66
C ALA A 45 -9.75 -1.09 -1.34
N ILE A 46 -9.37 -0.07 -0.57
CA ILE A 46 -7.99 0.12 -0.11
C ILE A 46 -7.54 -1.04 0.78
N LYS A 47 -8.37 -1.50 1.72
CA LYS A 47 -8.04 -2.69 2.54
C LYS A 47 -7.81 -3.93 1.67
N ARG A 48 -8.64 -4.17 0.66
CA ARG A 48 -8.43 -5.27 -0.30
C ARG A 48 -7.13 -5.11 -1.09
N PHE A 49 -6.77 -3.87 -1.46
CA PHE A 49 -5.52 -3.59 -2.17
C PHE A 49 -4.29 -3.82 -1.28
N ILE A 50 -4.37 -3.49 0.00
CA ILE A 50 -3.36 -3.83 1.02
C ILE A 50 -3.19 -5.34 1.09
N THR A 51 -4.29 -6.08 1.28
CA THR A 51 -4.29 -7.54 1.35
C THR A 51 -3.68 -8.16 0.09
N TYR A 52 -4.02 -7.65 -1.09
CA TYR A 52 -3.44 -8.11 -2.35
C TYR A 52 -1.91 -7.97 -2.39
N ASN A 53 -1.35 -6.85 -1.91
CA ASN A 53 0.10 -6.64 -1.89
C ASN A 53 0.81 -7.58 -0.89
N PHE A 54 0.19 -7.86 0.26
CA PHE A 54 0.71 -8.84 1.22
C PHE A 54 0.64 -10.26 0.69
N GLU A 55 -0.51 -10.69 0.18
CA GLU A 55 -0.71 -12.05 -0.36
C GLU A 55 0.23 -12.33 -1.53
N THR A 56 0.39 -11.37 -2.43
CA THR A 56 1.30 -11.51 -3.58
C THR A 56 2.72 -11.74 -3.11
N TYR A 57 3.21 -10.92 -2.17
CA TYR A 57 4.56 -11.09 -1.65
C TYR A 57 4.74 -12.41 -0.87
N ILE A 58 3.81 -12.74 0.04
CA ILE A 58 3.91 -13.96 0.87
C ILE A 58 3.86 -15.22 0.00
N ARG A 59 3.08 -15.22 -1.09
CA ARG A 59 3.01 -16.33 -2.04
C ARG A 59 4.36 -16.57 -2.71
N GLU A 60 5.05 -15.51 -3.09
CA GLU A 60 6.36 -15.58 -3.75
C GLU A 60 7.51 -15.78 -2.75
N ASN A 61 7.33 -15.37 -1.49
CA ASN A 61 8.35 -15.35 -0.45
C ASN A 61 7.85 -15.93 0.89
N PRO A 62 7.50 -17.23 0.96
CA PRO A 62 6.97 -17.83 2.20
C PRO A 62 7.94 -17.68 3.37
N GLY A 63 7.42 -17.25 4.52
CA GLY A 63 8.21 -17.10 5.76
C GLY A 63 9.18 -15.91 5.77
N LYS A 64 9.18 -15.06 4.75
CA LYS A 64 9.97 -13.82 4.73
C LYS A 64 9.19 -12.66 5.33
N HIS A 65 9.88 -11.79 6.05
CA HIS A 65 9.29 -10.58 6.59
C HIS A 65 9.28 -9.46 5.54
N ILE A 66 8.39 -8.50 5.78
CA ILE A 66 8.31 -7.22 5.10
C ILE A 66 8.36 -6.11 6.14
N VAL A 67 8.82 -4.94 5.74
CA VAL A 67 8.70 -3.72 6.53
C VAL A 67 7.58 -2.89 5.93
N VAL A 68 6.71 -2.34 6.78
CA VAL A 68 5.65 -1.44 6.35
C VAL A 68 6.04 -0.01 6.72
N LEU A 69 6.02 0.88 5.72
CA LEU A 69 6.25 2.31 5.91
C LEU A 69 4.98 3.08 5.61
N PHE A 70 4.45 3.78 6.61
CA PHE A 70 3.34 4.74 6.44
C PHE A 70 3.90 6.15 6.27
N ASP A 71 3.92 6.65 5.04
CA ASP A 71 4.27 8.04 4.75
C ASP A 71 3.05 8.92 4.90
N MET A 72 3.01 9.57 6.06
CA MET A 72 1.99 10.54 6.45
C MET A 72 2.38 11.98 6.07
N SER A 73 3.51 12.18 5.37
CA SER A 73 3.92 13.51 4.93
C SER A 73 2.89 14.09 3.99
N GLU A 74 2.54 15.37 4.19
CA GLU A 74 1.50 16.07 3.41
C GLU A 74 0.12 15.40 3.46
N ALA A 75 -0.12 14.48 4.40
CA ALA A 75 -1.46 13.97 4.63
C ALA A 75 -2.35 15.13 5.09
N GLY A 76 -3.40 15.42 4.31
CA GLY A 76 -4.34 16.47 4.65
C GLY A 76 -5.01 16.19 6.00
N ILE A 77 -5.29 17.23 6.78
CA ILE A 77 -6.00 17.12 8.07
C ILE A 77 -7.31 16.33 7.93
N GLY A 78 -7.97 16.42 6.77
CA GLY A 78 -9.16 15.64 6.45
C GLY A 78 -8.97 14.12 6.57
N ASN A 79 -7.75 13.60 6.43
CA ASN A 79 -7.43 12.17 6.60
C ASN A 79 -7.24 11.77 8.07
N LEU A 80 -7.06 12.72 8.99
CA LEU A 80 -6.90 12.48 10.43
C LEU A 80 -8.22 12.54 11.21
N VAL A 81 -9.21 13.25 10.67
CA VAL A 81 -10.52 13.44 11.33
C VAL A 81 -11.53 12.51 10.67
N SER A 82 -11.95 11.50 11.45
CA SER A 82 -12.98 10.50 11.11
C SER A 82 -14.34 11.14 10.87
#